data_AF-A0A9D1GY34-F1
#
_entry.id   AF-A0A9D1GY34-F1
#
_cell.length_a   1.000
_cell.length_b   1.000
_cell.length_c   1.000
_cell.angle_alpha   90.00
_cell.angle_beta   90.00
_cell.angle_gamma   90.00
#
_symmetry.space_group_name_H-M   'P 1'
#
loop_
_entity.id
_entity.type
_entity.pdbx_description
1 polymer ?
#
loop_
_entity_poly.entity_id
_entity_poly.type
_entity_poly.pdbx_seq_one_letter_code
_entity_poly.pdbx_strand_id
1 'polypeptide(L)'
;RVGWHGHSAEGNPSGGNILRGLHNIVLKSLGAARKKDPALRLDGVIQYGEPVDPKGFLFMDSPGNDLESVAGQIGSGCTMIYFTTGNGSITNFPFVPTIKFVTTTERFELLHEDMDVNAGRYLDGEDFEDLAHEIFDLTVDVASGRQTAGERAGHSQVQIWRDWAQTGPVDSPAGHGLTRSPGAVGLGLPGIGLPGVGGPADDPLSPLADTLLDGVPLPVPAAVADAVPLPPLSRVVRADGRTASQAVALVLPTSLCSGQIAVRIADRAGRENWHGGRADRTVALPHTEGCGSSSGDSEEIFTRTMINHLRHPNTGWALLLEHGCEKTHNAHFRVLMEEAGVDPASVGYASIQADGGITAATEKVKQWFVDQVAESGAPRRRTADWQGVVLGLCGIGTDALDEGLARTVTELTVRVLASGGSVVLSSEDPLLSSDAFAALVPAGAAATLGHGQRIETAGLHLMNGAGSDRLETLTGLGGTGAEVIVALTPGPGQRYTPVVRIAAEATPGAADADLVVGADVTAAAESLAGEVGEVLQGERTVTAHRDGDEGFQFTRGLLGVSL
;
A
#
# COMPACT_ATOMS: atom_id res chain seq x y z
N ARG A 1 -8.80 18.95 -15.20
CA ARG A 1 -8.25 17.58 -15.10
C ARG A 1 -7.99 17.23 -13.63
N VAL A 2 -7.10 17.92 -12.91
CA VAL A 2 -6.93 17.69 -11.44
C VAL A 2 -8.22 17.74 -10.61
N GLY A 3 -9.13 18.69 -10.90
CA GLY A 3 -10.43 18.76 -10.22
C GLY A 3 -11.39 17.60 -10.54
N TRP A 4 -11.14 16.80 -11.57
CA TRP A 4 -11.92 15.58 -11.85
C TRP A 4 -11.68 14.50 -10.80
N HIS A 5 -10.58 14.60 -10.06
CA HIS A 5 -10.17 13.67 -9.01
C HIS A 5 -10.27 14.31 -7.61
N GLY A 6 -11.06 15.38 -7.46
CA GLY A 6 -11.15 16.10 -6.19
C GLY A 6 -9.88 16.89 -5.81
N HIS A 7 -8.90 17.03 -6.70
CA HIS A 7 -7.64 17.74 -6.42
C HIS A 7 -7.65 19.20 -6.88
N SER A 8 -6.94 20.03 -6.11
CA SER A 8 -6.61 21.42 -6.43
C SER A 8 -5.11 21.60 -6.62
N ALA A 9 -4.72 22.52 -7.50
CA ALA A 9 -3.33 22.94 -7.66
C ALA A 9 -2.73 23.52 -6.36
N GLU A 10 -3.57 24.04 -5.46
CA GLU A 10 -3.15 24.50 -4.12
C GLU A 10 -2.63 23.37 -3.23
N GLY A 11 -2.91 22.10 -3.55
CA GLY A 11 -2.35 20.95 -2.85
C GLY A 11 -0.93 20.56 -3.27
N ASN A 12 -0.32 21.30 -4.22
CA ASN A 12 0.98 20.97 -4.78
C ASN A 12 2.19 21.55 -4.00
N PRO A 13 2.11 22.65 -3.22
CA PRO A 13 3.04 22.83 -2.11
C PRO A 13 2.75 21.77 -1.03
N SER A 14 3.67 20.82 -0.81
CA SER A 14 3.53 19.85 0.28
C SER A 14 3.71 20.51 1.65
N GLY A 15 3.31 19.85 2.75
CA GLY A 15 3.56 20.35 4.11
C GLY A 15 5.05 20.65 4.34
N GLY A 16 5.94 19.80 3.82
CA GLY A 16 7.38 20.02 3.84
C GLY A 16 7.86 21.21 2.99
N ASN A 17 7.12 21.61 1.95
CA ASN A 17 7.38 22.84 1.19
C ASN A 17 6.99 24.07 2.02
N ILE A 18 5.79 24.06 2.62
CA ILE A 18 5.27 25.18 3.42
C ILE A 18 6.16 25.44 4.65
N LEU A 19 6.56 24.38 5.36
CA LEU A 19 7.45 24.46 6.52
C LEU A 19 8.78 25.17 6.19
N ARG A 20 9.26 25.03 4.95
CA ARG A 20 10.56 25.57 4.48
C ARG A 20 10.41 26.89 3.70
N GLY A 21 9.26 27.56 3.80
CA GLY A 21 9.07 28.90 3.25
C GLY A 21 8.52 28.96 1.82
N LEU A 22 8.15 27.82 1.23
CA LEU A 22 7.46 27.79 -0.07
C LEU A 22 5.95 27.78 0.15
N HIS A 23 5.39 28.98 0.38
CA HIS A 23 4.06 29.15 0.96
C HIS A 23 2.87 28.91 0.01
N ASN A 24 3.05 29.01 -1.31
CA ASN A 24 1.94 28.87 -2.24
C ASN A 24 2.38 28.37 -3.62
N ILE A 25 1.40 27.95 -4.42
CA ILE A 25 1.62 27.39 -5.74
C ILE A 25 2.23 28.40 -6.72
N VAL A 26 1.93 29.70 -6.57
CA VAL A 26 2.43 30.75 -7.48
C VAL A 26 3.95 30.88 -7.37
N LEU A 27 4.49 30.97 -6.14
CA LEU A 27 5.93 31.03 -5.90
C LEU A 27 6.64 29.77 -6.41
N LYS A 28 6.05 28.59 -6.15
CA LYS A 28 6.56 27.31 -6.65
C LYS A 28 6.62 27.28 -8.18
N SER A 29 5.56 27.75 -8.84
CA SER A 29 5.44 27.77 -10.29
C SER A 29 6.44 28.75 -10.94
N LEU A 30 6.62 29.92 -10.34
CA LEU A 30 7.63 30.91 -10.78
C LEU A 30 9.05 30.34 -10.69
N GLY A 31 9.37 29.64 -9.61
CA GLY A 31 10.65 28.93 -9.47
C GLY A 31 10.80 27.82 -10.50
N ALA A 32 9.75 27.01 -10.71
CA ALA A 32 9.78 25.94 -11.69
C ALA A 32 10.01 26.44 -13.14
N ALA A 33 9.43 27.59 -13.50
CA ALA A 33 9.60 28.22 -14.81
C ALA A 33 11.04 28.70 -15.09
N ARG A 34 11.85 28.95 -14.04
CA ARG A 34 13.26 29.36 -14.18
C ARG A 34 14.17 28.29 -14.75
N LYS A 35 13.71 27.02 -14.82
CA LYS A 35 14.45 25.94 -15.49
C LYS A 35 14.66 26.18 -16.99
N LYS A 36 13.79 26.99 -17.62
CA LYS A 36 14.01 27.46 -19.00
C LYS A 36 14.77 28.77 -18.96
N ASP A 37 15.92 28.82 -19.62
CA ASP A 37 16.61 30.09 -19.86
C ASP A 37 15.66 31.07 -20.58
N PRO A 38 15.51 32.33 -20.12
CA PRO A 38 14.60 33.30 -20.74
C PRO A 38 14.82 33.53 -22.24
N ALA A 39 16.05 33.40 -22.73
CA ALA A 39 16.41 33.60 -24.14
C ALA A 39 16.03 32.43 -25.05
N LEU A 40 15.77 31.23 -24.51
CA LEU A 40 15.36 30.07 -25.30
C LEU A 40 13.93 30.21 -25.81
N ARG A 41 13.69 29.95 -27.10
CA ARG A 41 12.33 29.88 -27.67
C ARG A 41 11.67 28.56 -27.28
N LEU A 42 10.37 28.57 -26.99
CA LEU A 42 9.56 27.35 -26.92
C LEU A 42 9.24 26.88 -28.34
N ASP A 43 9.71 25.69 -28.72
CA ASP A 43 9.58 25.16 -30.08
C ASP A 43 8.29 24.35 -30.29
N GLY A 44 7.70 23.81 -29.22
CA GLY A 44 6.45 23.06 -29.30
C GLY A 44 5.90 22.64 -27.94
N VAL A 45 4.64 22.21 -27.93
CA VAL A 45 3.96 21.61 -26.78
C VAL A 45 3.51 20.21 -27.18
N ILE A 46 3.78 19.21 -26.35
CA ILE A 46 3.45 17.81 -26.61
C ILE A 46 2.54 17.26 -25.51
N GLN A 47 1.75 16.24 -25.85
CA GLN A 47 0.99 15.49 -24.86
C GLN A 47 1.90 14.54 -24.06
N TYR A 48 1.41 14.10 -22.90
CA TYR A 48 2.10 13.13 -22.05
C TYR A 48 2.50 11.87 -22.84
N GLY A 49 3.80 11.58 -22.90
CA GLY A 49 4.34 10.40 -23.59
C GLY A 49 4.24 10.44 -25.11
N GLU A 50 3.89 11.58 -25.72
CA GLU A 50 3.88 11.74 -27.18
C GLU A 50 5.33 11.63 -27.71
N PRO A 51 5.63 10.70 -28.64
CA PRO A 51 6.98 10.58 -29.20
C PRO A 51 7.40 11.83 -29.96
N VAL A 52 8.64 12.27 -29.78
CA VAL A 52 9.15 13.51 -30.42
C VAL A 52 10.39 13.29 -31.30
N ASP A 53 10.54 14.16 -32.31
CA ASP A 53 11.85 14.40 -32.95
C ASP A 53 12.67 15.28 -31.98
N PRO A 54 13.89 14.88 -31.55
CA PRO A 54 14.63 15.48 -30.43
C PRO A 54 15.11 16.94 -30.61
N LYS A 55 14.62 17.68 -31.60
CA LYS A 55 15.12 19.02 -31.93
C LYS A 55 14.31 20.11 -31.23
N GLY A 56 15.01 20.94 -30.46
CA GLY A 56 14.47 22.15 -29.85
C GLY A 56 14.06 21.99 -28.38
N PHE A 57 13.50 23.05 -27.81
CA PHE A 57 12.95 23.08 -26.46
C PHE A 57 11.43 22.81 -26.52
N LEU A 58 11.02 21.62 -26.09
CA LEU A 58 9.63 21.18 -26.06
C LEU A 58 9.07 21.23 -24.63
N PHE A 59 7.77 21.54 -24.50
CA PHE A 59 7.06 21.52 -23.23
C PHE A 59 6.03 20.38 -23.23
N MET A 60 6.12 19.45 -22.28
CA MET A 60 5.16 18.35 -22.15
C MET A 60 4.04 18.72 -21.17
N ASP A 61 2.79 18.67 -21.64
CA ASP A 61 1.61 18.75 -20.78
C ASP A 61 1.50 17.47 -19.95
N SER A 62 1.77 17.57 -18.66
CA SER A 62 1.97 16.44 -17.73
C SER A 62 1.61 16.83 -16.30
N PRO A 63 1.40 15.87 -15.39
CA PRO A 63 1.13 16.18 -14.00
C PRO A 63 2.37 16.79 -13.34
N GLY A 64 2.15 17.53 -12.26
CA GLY A 64 3.23 18.16 -11.49
C GLY A 64 3.97 17.20 -10.55
N ASN A 65 3.61 15.91 -10.53
CA ASN A 65 4.24 14.90 -9.69
C ASN A 65 5.51 14.35 -10.37
N ASP A 66 6.56 14.19 -9.58
CA ASP A 66 7.92 13.89 -10.05
C ASP A 66 7.99 12.60 -10.91
N LEU A 67 7.50 11.48 -10.37
CA LEU A 67 7.61 10.17 -11.02
C LEU A 67 6.79 10.06 -12.30
N GLU A 68 5.58 10.61 -12.29
CA GLU A 68 4.70 10.64 -13.45
C GLU A 68 5.28 11.52 -14.55
N SER A 69 5.72 12.75 -14.23
CA SER A 69 6.32 13.65 -15.22
C SER A 69 7.57 13.04 -15.85
N VAL A 70 8.46 12.44 -15.06
CA VAL A 70 9.66 11.74 -15.57
C VAL A 70 9.28 10.57 -16.48
N ALA A 71 8.30 9.74 -16.09
CA ALA A 71 7.84 8.64 -16.92
C ALA A 71 7.28 9.12 -18.27
N GLY A 72 6.54 10.23 -18.29
CA GLY A 72 6.08 10.87 -19.52
C GLY A 72 7.22 11.36 -20.41
N GLN A 73 8.23 12.03 -19.83
CA GLN A 73 9.40 12.54 -20.57
C GLN A 73 10.16 11.39 -21.24
N ILE A 74 10.35 10.29 -20.52
CA ILE A 74 11.01 9.10 -21.04
C ILE A 74 10.15 8.40 -22.09
N GLY A 75 8.84 8.33 -21.87
CA GLY A 75 7.88 7.85 -22.87
C GLY A 75 7.91 8.64 -24.18
N SER A 76 8.15 9.95 -24.10
CA SER A 76 8.34 10.83 -25.26
C SER A 76 9.70 10.65 -25.96
N GLY A 77 10.67 9.98 -25.32
CA GLY A 77 11.98 9.66 -25.91
C GLY A 77 13.18 10.31 -25.23
N CYS A 78 13.05 10.89 -24.03
CA CYS A 78 14.20 11.39 -23.28
C CYS A 78 15.17 10.25 -22.91
N THR A 79 16.46 10.42 -23.24
CA THR A 79 17.53 9.46 -22.95
C THR A 79 18.32 9.79 -21.67
N MET A 80 18.02 10.91 -21.03
CA MET A 80 18.63 11.37 -19.78
C MET A 80 17.69 12.38 -19.11
N ILE A 81 17.70 12.43 -17.79
CA ILE A 81 16.88 13.34 -16.98
C ILE A 81 17.78 14.19 -16.08
N TYR A 82 17.49 15.49 -16.02
CA TYR A 82 18.01 16.36 -14.96
C TYR A 82 16.94 16.56 -13.91
N PHE A 83 17.23 16.13 -12.70
CA PHE A 83 16.30 16.17 -11.59
C PHE A 83 16.79 17.14 -10.52
N THR A 84 16.05 18.24 -10.34
CA THR A 84 16.41 19.27 -9.35
C THR A 84 15.59 19.07 -8.08
N THR A 85 16.24 19.13 -6.92
CA THR A 85 15.59 18.88 -5.64
C THR A 85 16.13 19.76 -4.52
N GLY A 86 15.24 20.33 -3.71
CA GLY A 86 15.63 21.08 -2.52
C GLY A 86 15.81 20.19 -1.28
N ASN A 87 15.03 19.11 -1.18
CA ASN A 87 15.05 18.22 -0.02
C ASN A 87 15.89 16.96 -0.24
N GLY A 88 16.47 16.78 -1.43
CA GLY A 88 17.27 15.61 -1.76
C GLY A 88 16.42 14.40 -2.14
N SER A 89 15.54 14.55 -3.13
CA SER A 89 14.82 13.40 -3.66
C SER A 89 15.76 12.42 -4.36
N ILE A 90 15.54 11.13 -4.13
CA ILE A 90 16.35 10.04 -4.68
C ILE A 90 15.70 9.45 -5.94
N THR A 91 14.71 10.14 -6.51
CA THR A 91 13.99 9.73 -7.72
C THR A 91 14.95 9.34 -8.84
N ASN A 92 14.81 8.11 -9.35
CA ASN A 92 15.53 7.63 -10.53
C ASN A 92 14.61 6.74 -11.37
N PHE A 93 15.00 6.58 -12.64
CA PHE A 93 14.34 5.68 -13.56
C PHE A 93 15.15 4.39 -13.80
N PRO A 94 14.53 3.22 -14.05
CA PRO A 94 15.24 1.94 -14.13
C PRO A 94 16.33 1.83 -15.20
N PHE A 95 16.19 2.55 -16.32
CA PHE A 95 17.10 2.42 -17.47
C PHE A 95 17.48 3.75 -18.12
N VAL A 96 17.04 4.89 -17.56
CA VAL A 96 17.40 6.22 -18.05
C VAL A 96 18.18 6.95 -16.95
N PRO A 97 19.43 7.37 -17.22
CA PRO A 97 20.24 8.04 -16.22
C PRO A 97 19.58 9.34 -15.75
N THR A 98 19.57 9.56 -14.44
CA THR A 98 18.99 10.74 -13.80
C THR A 98 20.06 11.46 -12.98
N ILE A 99 20.54 12.59 -13.49
CA ILE A 99 21.50 13.44 -12.80
C ILE A 99 20.73 14.29 -11.79
N LYS A 100 21.03 14.08 -10.50
CA LYS A 100 20.33 14.75 -9.39
C LYS A 100 21.11 15.95 -8.87
N PHE A 101 20.44 17.10 -8.87
CA PHE A 101 20.95 18.37 -8.41
C PHE A 101 20.29 18.73 -7.10
N VAL A 102 21.08 18.94 -6.04
CA VAL A 102 20.58 19.47 -4.78
C VAL A 102 20.94 20.94 -4.64
N THR A 103 19.97 21.75 -4.21
CA THR A 103 20.07 23.21 -4.30
C THR A 103 20.85 23.88 -3.16
N THR A 104 21.31 23.13 -2.16
CA THR A 104 22.08 23.65 -1.02
C THR A 104 23.23 22.71 -0.65
N THR A 105 24.36 23.28 -0.27
CA THR A 105 25.60 22.53 0.04
C THR A 105 25.45 21.66 1.28
N GLU A 106 24.86 22.18 2.36
CA GLU A 106 24.58 21.40 3.57
C GLU A 106 23.79 20.12 3.25
N ARG A 107 22.82 20.22 2.34
CA ARG A 107 22.00 19.07 1.94
C ARG A 107 22.75 18.11 1.04
N PHE A 108 23.65 18.61 0.19
CA PHE A 108 24.55 17.78 -0.58
C PHE A 108 25.48 16.97 0.31
N GLU A 109 26.12 17.60 1.29
CA GLU A 109 27.05 16.91 2.20
C GLU A 109 26.35 15.77 2.96
N LEU A 110 25.13 16.02 3.42
CA LEU A 110 24.29 15.02 4.09
C LEU A 110 23.90 13.85 3.18
N LEU A 111 23.72 14.08 1.87
CA LEU A 111 23.17 13.11 0.91
C LEU A 111 24.15 12.80 -0.23
N HIS A 112 25.45 12.97 -0.02
CA HIS A 112 26.45 12.96 -1.08
C HIS A 112 26.57 11.59 -1.80
N GLU A 113 26.18 10.50 -1.14
CA GLU A 113 26.12 9.17 -1.76
C GLU A 113 24.96 9.06 -2.77
N ASP A 114 23.90 9.83 -2.56
CA ASP A 114 22.64 9.78 -3.31
C ASP A 114 22.45 10.95 -4.29
N MET A 115 23.34 11.95 -4.30
CA MET A 115 23.27 13.15 -5.14
C MET A 115 24.45 13.24 -6.11
N ASP A 116 24.21 13.77 -7.31
CA ASP A 116 25.24 13.89 -8.35
C ASP A 116 25.90 15.27 -8.34
N VAL A 117 25.12 16.33 -8.11
CA VAL A 117 25.57 17.73 -8.23
C VAL A 117 25.18 18.56 -7.01
N ASN A 118 26.17 19.24 -6.43
CA ASN A 118 25.95 20.32 -5.47
C ASN A 118 25.72 21.66 -6.18
N ALA A 119 24.46 22.01 -6.44
CA ALA A 119 24.12 23.32 -7.00
C ALA A 119 24.15 24.45 -5.95
N GLY A 120 24.26 24.10 -4.66
CA GLY A 120 24.41 25.06 -3.56
C GLY A 120 25.70 25.87 -3.61
N ARG A 121 26.74 25.35 -4.28
CA ARG A 121 28.01 26.06 -4.53
C ARG A 121 27.83 27.45 -5.15
N TYR A 122 26.81 27.61 -6.01
CA TYR A 122 26.46 28.92 -6.55
C TYR A 122 26.03 29.92 -5.46
N LEU A 123 25.26 29.45 -4.47
CA LEU A 123 24.86 30.26 -3.32
C LEU A 123 26.03 30.54 -2.36
N ASP A 124 27.03 29.65 -2.35
CA ASP A 124 28.26 29.80 -1.56
C ASP A 124 29.29 30.74 -2.21
N GLY A 125 28.97 31.29 -3.38
CA GLY A 125 29.76 32.32 -4.06
C GLY A 125 30.62 31.81 -5.22
N GLU A 126 30.44 30.56 -5.65
CA GLU A 126 31.08 30.06 -6.87
C GLU A 126 30.50 30.71 -8.13
N ASP A 127 31.35 30.88 -9.15
CA ASP A 127 30.94 31.43 -10.43
C ASP A 127 29.98 30.47 -11.16
N PHE A 128 28.93 31.04 -11.77
CA PHE A 128 27.91 30.26 -12.46
C PHE A 128 28.45 29.59 -13.73
N GLU A 129 29.34 30.23 -14.47
CA GLU A 129 29.91 29.68 -15.71
C GLU A 129 30.81 28.49 -15.40
N ASP A 130 31.62 28.58 -14.35
CA ASP A 130 32.47 27.47 -13.88
C ASP A 130 31.61 26.27 -13.45
N LEU A 131 30.58 26.49 -12.63
CA LEU A 131 29.67 25.42 -12.20
C LEU A 131 28.90 24.82 -13.40
N ALA A 132 28.47 25.64 -14.35
CA ALA A 132 27.77 25.18 -15.55
C ALA A 132 28.66 24.33 -16.45
N HIS A 133 29.94 24.69 -16.60
CA HIS A 133 30.91 23.89 -17.35
C HIS A 133 31.14 22.53 -16.69
N GLU A 134 31.32 22.48 -15.36
CA GLU A 134 31.46 21.21 -14.63
C GLU A 134 30.24 20.30 -14.82
N ILE A 135 29.03 20.87 -14.75
CA ILE A 135 27.78 20.14 -14.98
C ILE A 135 27.69 19.62 -16.42
N PHE A 136 28.14 20.40 -17.39
CA PHE A 136 28.17 19.98 -18.79
C PHE A 136 29.16 18.83 -19.02
N ASP A 137 30.34 18.87 -18.41
CA ASP A 137 31.31 17.77 -18.50
C ASP A 137 30.76 16.49 -17.86
N LEU A 138 30.13 16.60 -16.67
CA LEU A 138 29.43 15.48 -16.04
C LEU A 138 28.32 14.91 -16.93
N THR A 139 27.59 15.79 -17.61
CA THR A 139 26.55 15.38 -18.56
C THR A 139 27.12 14.51 -19.69
N VAL A 140 28.23 14.96 -20.29
CA VAL A 140 28.91 14.22 -21.37
C VAL A 140 29.42 12.88 -20.86
N ASP A 141 30.00 12.85 -19.66
CA ASP A 141 30.44 11.61 -19.00
C ASP A 141 29.30 10.62 -18.80
N VAL A 142 28.15 11.09 -18.27
CA VAL A 142 26.97 10.25 -18.00
C VAL A 142 26.37 9.72 -19.30
N ALA A 143 26.23 10.59 -20.31
CA ALA A 143 25.81 10.17 -21.65
C ALA A 143 26.78 9.15 -22.29
N SER A 144 28.06 9.16 -21.87
CA SER A 144 29.11 8.23 -22.31
C SER A 144 29.21 6.96 -21.45
N GLY A 145 28.34 6.79 -20.45
CA GLY A 145 28.24 5.56 -19.63
C GLY A 145 28.72 5.68 -18.19
N ARG A 146 29.08 6.87 -17.71
CA ARG A 146 29.30 7.08 -16.26
C ARG A 146 27.99 6.93 -15.52
N GLN A 147 27.95 6.02 -14.55
CA GLN A 147 26.76 5.81 -13.72
C GLN A 147 26.48 7.00 -12.81
N THR A 148 25.23 7.45 -12.78
CA THR A 148 24.70 8.41 -11.82
C THR A 148 24.63 7.80 -10.41
N ALA A 149 24.47 8.63 -9.38
CA ALA A 149 24.31 8.19 -7.98
C ALA A 149 23.15 7.21 -7.81
N GLY A 150 22.07 7.43 -8.55
CA GLY A 150 20.90 6.57 -8.53
C GLY A 150 21.15 5.17 -9.07
N GLU A 151 21.85 5.10 -10.19
CA GLU A 151 22.26 3.83 -10.81
C GLU A 151 23.23 3.06 -9.92
N ARG A 152 24.19 3.75 -9.26
CA ARG A 152 25.11 3.11 -8.31
C ARG A 152 24.39 2.60 -7.06
N ALA A 153 23.41 3.35 -6.55
CA ALA A 153 22.53 2.90 -5.47
C ALA A 153 21.60 1.75 -5.91
N GLY A 154 21.44 1.55 -7.22
CA GLY A 154 20.53 0.58 -7.84
C GLY A 154 19.06 0.91 -7.63
N HIS A 155 18.72 2.08 -7.11
CA HIS A 155 17.36 2.43 -6.71
C HIS A 155 16.59 3.08 -7.87
N SER A 156 15.34 2.67 -8.11
CA SER A 156 14.48 3.26 -9.15
C SER A 156 12.99 3.06 -8.87
N GLN A 157 12.18 3.96 -9.44
CA GLN A 157 10.71 3.93 -9.38
C GLN A 157 10.12 4.39 -10.71
N VAL A 158 8.92 3.89 -11.00
CA VAL A 158 8.12 4.34 -12.14
C VAL A 158 6.67 4.46 -11.70
N GLN A 159 6.05 5.59 -12.04
CA GLN A 159 4.61 5.79 -11.94
C GLN A 159 4.13 6.40 -13.25
N ILE A 160 3.06 5.85 -13.82
CA ILE A 160 2.46 6.38 -15.05
C ILE A 160 1.30 7.29 -14.65
N TRP A 161 1.20 8.45 -15.30
CA TRP A 161 0.07 9.35 -15.10
C TRP A 161 -1.25 8.69 -15.54
N ARG A 162 -2.23 8.72 -14.65
CA ARG A 162 -3.59 8.21 -14.89
C ARG A 162 -4.56 9.36 -15.13
N ASP A 163 -4.68 9.83 -16.37
CA ASP A 163 -5.55 10.94 -16.78
C ASP A 163 -6.92 10.47 -17.31
N TRP A 164 -7.63 9.63 -16.55
CA TRP A 164 -8.97 9.18 -16.93
C TRP A 164 -10.03 9.99 -16.19
N ALA A 165 -10.99 10.57 -16.91
CA ALA A 165 -12.07 11.33 -16.28
C ALA A 165 -12.93 10.41 -15.39
N GLN A 166 -13.21 10.86 -14.17
CA GLN A 166 -14.21 10.24 -13.29
C GLN A 166 -15.61 10.47 -13.86
N THR A 167 -16.14 9.49 -14.59
CA THR A 167 -17.44 9.60 -15.28
C THR A 167 -18.64 9.07 -14.48
N GLY A 168 -18.49 8.88 -13.16
CA GLY A 168 -19.55 8.34 -12.28
C GLY A 168 -19.60 6.80 -12.28
N PRO A 169 -20.50 6.18 -11.46
CA PRO A 169 -20.64 4.74 -11.44
C PRO A 169 -21.14 4.28 -12.81
N VAL A 170 -20.38 3.39 -13.44
CA VAL A 170 -20.84 2.74 -14.67
C VAL A 170 -22.08 1.94 -14.30
N ASP A 171 -23.22 2.26 -14.91
CA ASP A 171 -24.36 1.36 -14.97
C ASP A 171 -23.88 0.04 -15.59
N SER A 172 -23.43 -0.90 -14.75
CA SER A 172 -23.15 -2.25 -15.17
C SER A 172 -24.48 -2.87 -15.63
N PRO A 173 -24.56 -3.49 -16.82
CA PRO A 173 -25.75 -4.21 -17.26
C PRO A 173 -26.13 -5.39 -16.36
N ALA A 174 -25.28 -5.76 -15.39
CA ALA A 174 -25.55 -6.74 -14.36
C ALA A 174 -25.90 -6.02 -13.04
N GLY A 175 -27.17 -5.69 -12.85
CA GLY A 175 -27.70 -4.97 -11.70
C GLY A 175 -27.53 -5.67 -10.34
N HIS A 176 -26.32 -5.61 -9.78
CA HIS A 176 -26.00 -6.00 -8.40
C HIS A 176 -25.25 -4.85 -7.71
N GLY A 177 -25.87 -3.68 -7.63
CA GLY A 177 -25.47 -2.63 -6.71
C GLY A 177 -26.31 -2.75 -5.45
N LEU A 178 -25.74 -3.26 -4.35
CA LEU A 178 -26.37 -3.14 -3.04
C LEU A 178 -26.52 -1.65 -2.71
N THR A 179 -27.76 -1.18 -2.70
CA THR A 179 -28.12 0.18 -2.30
C THR A 179 -27.62 0.46 -0.89
N ARG A 180 -26.86 1.56 -0.70
CA ARG A 180 -26.53 2.15 0.61
C ARG A 180 -27.78 2.17 1.50
N SER A 181 -27.64 1.76 2.76
CA SER A 181 -28.65 2.03 3.79
C SER A 181 -28.69 3.55 4.06
N PRO A 182 -29.84 4.22 3.90
CA PRO A 182 -30.00 5.59 4.36
C PRO A 182 -30.12 5.57 5.90
N GLY A 183 -29.01 5.75 6.61
CA GLY A 183 -29.05 5.72 8.07
C GLY A 183 -27.73 5.88 8.85
N ALA A 184 -26.56 5.87 8.20
CA ALA A 184 -25.31 6.12 8.90
C ALA A 184 -25.16 7.61 9.23
N VAL A 185 -25.55 7.97 10.46
CA VAL A 185 -25.22 9.26 11.05
C VAL A 185 -23.72 9.24 11.32
N GLY A 186 -22.94 9.92 10.48
CA GLY A 186 -21.54 10.17 10.78
C GLY A 186 -21.44 10.84 12.15
N LEU A 187 -20.73 10.21 13.08
CA LEU A 187 -20.32 10.86 14.32
C LEU A 187 -19.26 11.91 13.97
N GLY A 188 -19.72 13.04 13.45
CA GLY A 188 -18.89 14.23 13.32
C GLY A 188 -18.41 14.63 14.71
N LEU A 189 -17.10 14.54 14.95
CA LEU A 189 -16.46 15.09 16.13
C LEU A 189 -16.67 16.63 16.11
N PRO A 190 -17.40 17.23 17.05
CA PRO A 190 -17.62 18.66 17.03
C PRO A 190 -16.35 19.38 17.51
N GLY A 191 -15.75 20.23 16.66
CA GLY A 191 -14.95 21.35 17.16
C GLY A 191 -13.61 21.69 16.49
N ILE A 192 -13.22 21.11 15.35
CA ILE A 192 -11.94 21.45 14.71
C ILE A 192 -12.16 21.97 13.28
N GLY A 193 -12.36 23.28 13.15
CA GLY A 193 -12.22 23.97 11.88
C GLY A 193 -10.75 24.32 11.65
N LEU A 194 -10.05 23.54 10.82
CA LEU A 194 -8.80 24.00 10.21
C LEU A 194 -9.14 24.99 9.08
N PRO A 195 -8.64 26.23 9.11
CA PRO A 195 -8.96 27.21 8.08
C PRO A 195 -8.25 26.83 6.78
N GLY A 196 -9.00 26.36 5.78
CA GLY A 196 -8.54 26.23 4.39
C GLY A 196 -8.72 24.88 3.71
N VAL A 197 -9.21 23.84 4.41
CA VAL A 197 -9.50 22.53 3.81
C VAL A 197 -10.99 22.23 3.93
N GLY A 198 -11.78 23.03 3.23
CA GLY A 198 -13.23 22.82 3.09
C GLY A 198 -13.56 22.45 1.64
N GLY A 199 -13.17 21.25 1.22
CA GLY A 199 -13.92 20.56 0.15
C GLY A 199 -15.28 20.14 0.71
N PRO A 200 -16.32 19.93 -0.11
CA PRO A 200 -17.61 19.52 0.41
C PRO A 200 -17.46 18.16 1.10
N ALA A 201 -17.48 18.14 2.43
CA ALA A 201 -17.47 16.94 3.26
C ALA A 201 -18.77 16.13 3.18
N ASP A 202 -19.54 16.32 2.11
CA ASP A 202 -20.86 15.75 1.85
C ASP A 202 -21.08 15.70 0.33
N ASP A 203 -20.18 15.06 -0.42
CA ASP A 203 -20.57 14.56 -1.75
C ASP A 203 -21.11 13.12 -1.59
N PRO A 204 -22.43 12.92 -1.42
CA PRO A 204 -23.03 11.60 -1.31
C PRO A 204 -22.84 10.74 -2.56
N LEU A 205 -22.25 11.29 -3.65
CA LEU A 205 -21.95 10.59 -4.90
C LEU A 205 -20.46 10.22 -5.06
N SER A 206 -19.58 10.51 -4.09
CA SER A 206 -18.20 10.01 -4.11
C SER A 206 -18.21 8.47 -4.11
N PRO A 207 -17.73 7.79 -5.18
CA PRO A 207 -17.59 6.33 -5.20
C PRO A 207 -16.50 5.83 -4.25
N LEU A 208 -15.81 6.75 -3.56
CA LEU A 208 -14.74 6.51 -2.61
C LEU A 208 -15.14 6.87 -1.16
N ALA A 209 -16.34 7.42 -0.92
CA ALA A 209 -16.81 7.75 0.41
C ALA A 209 -17.07 6.47 1.22
N ASP A 210 -16.02 6.01 1.90
CA ASP A 210 -15.94 4.81 2.71
C ASP A 210 -15.60 5.18 4.16
N THR A 211 -16.66 5.35 4.94
CA THR A 211 -16.59 5.70 6.36
C THR A 211 -16.51 4.45 7.23
N LEU A 212 -16.02 4.61 8.45
CA LEU A 212 -16.07 3.55 9.45
C LEU A 212 -17.53 3.17 9.75
N LEU A 213 -17.82 1.87 9.74
CA LEU A 213 -19.11 1.30 10.11
C LEU A 213 -19.08 0.81 11.57
N ASP A 214 -20.22 0.41 12.13
CA ASP A 214 -20.35 0.05 13.54
C ASP A 214 -19.58 -1.23 13.94
N GLY A 215 -19.14 -2.02 12.96
CA GLY A 215 -18.38 -3.25 13.20
C GLY A 215 -19.22 -4.36 13.85
N VAL A 216 -20.54 -4.27 13.84
CA VAL A 216 -21.42 -5.32 14.39
C VAL A 216 -21.48 -6.49 13.41
N PRO A 217 -21.16 -7.73 13.84
CA PRO A 217 -21.19 -8.88 12.94
C PRO A 217 -22.60 -9.19 12.47
N LEU A 218 -22.70 -9.77 11.28
CA LEU A 218 -23.96 -10.27 10.74
C LEU A 218 -24.51 -11.40 11.63
N PRO A 219 -25.83 -11.47 11.83
CA PRO A 219 -26.43 -12.61 12.48
C PRO A 219 -26.27 -13.85 11.59
N VAL A 220 -25.74 -14.92 12.17
CA VAL A 220 -25.57 -16.21 11.51
C VAL A 220 -26.66 -17.20 11.95
N PRO A 221 -27.00 -18.21 11.13
CA PRO A 221 -27.97 -19.22 11.52
C PRO A 221 -27.60 -19.94 12.82
N ALA A 222 -28.58 -20.25 13.66
CA ALA A 222 -28.34 -20.94 14.94
C ALA A 222 -27.60 -22.29 14.76
N ALA A 223 -27.81 -22.97 13.63
CA ALA A 223 -27.13 -24.22 13.29
C ALA A 223 -25.59 -24.09 13.21
N VAL A 224 -25.04 -22.89 13.03
CA VAL A 224 -23.59 -22.65 13.07
C VAL A 224 -23.02 -23.00 14.45
N ALA A 225 -23.76 -22.75 15.53
CA ALA A 225 -23.33 -23.10 16.88
C ALA A 225 -23.28 -24.62 17.13
N ASP A 226 -24.01 -25.40 16.34
CA ASP A 226 -24.05 -26.87 16.45
C ASP A 226 -23.02 -27.57 15.55
N ALA A 227 -22.26 -26.82 14.74
CA ALA A 227 -21.29 -27.37 13.82
C ALA A 227 -20.04 -27.92 14.54
N VAL A 228 -19.35 -28.87 13.89
CA VAL A 228 -18.14 -29.48 14.45
C VAL A 228 -17.01 -28.45 14.45
N PRO A 229 -16.48 -28.04 15.63
CA PRO A 229 -15.42 -27.04 15.69
C PRO A 229 -14.13 -27.57 15.08
N LEU A 230 -13.28 -26.64 14.66
CA LEU A 230 -11.94 -26.93 14.17
C LEU A 230 -11.04 -27.40 15.32
N PRO A 231 -10.06 -28.29 15.04
CA PRO A 231 -9.07 -28.64 16.03
C PRO A 231 -8.27 -27.39 16.47
N PRO A 232 -7.83 -27.33 17.75
CA PRO A 232 -7.00 -26.23 18.23
C PRO A 232 -5.70 -26.09 17.44
N LEU A 233 -5.25 -24.86 17.26
CA LEU A 233 -3.95 -24.55 16.66
C LEU A 233 -2.86 -24.79 17.71
N SER A 234 -1.86 -25.61 17.40
CA SER A 234 -0.82 -26.01 18.35
C SER A 234 0.30 -24.98 18.56
N ARG A 235 0.46 -24.05 17.61
CA ARG A 235 1.64 -23.19 17.49
C ARG A 235 1.34 -21.68 17.39
N VAL A 236 0.38 -21.18 18.15
CA VAL A 236 -0.02 -19.75 18.13
C VAL A 236 0.91 -18.91 19.00
N VAL A 237 1.31 -17.74 18.51
CA VAL A 237 2.18 -16.78 19.18
C VAL A 237 1.38 -15.95 20.19
N ARG A 238 1.89 -15.80 21.41
CA ARG A 238 1.44 -14.75 22.33
C ARG A 238 2.55 -13.72 22.54
N ALA A 239 2.28 -12.47 22.19
CA ALA A 239 3.11 -11.31 22.49
C ALA A 239 2.22 -10.18 23.01
N ASP A 240 2.61 -9.56 24.13
CA ASP A 240 1.94 -8.37 24.70
C ASP A 240 0.42 -8.48 24.88
N GLY A 241 -0.03 -9.65 25.34
CA GLY A 241 -1.45 -9.94 25.58
C GLY A 241 -2.25 -10.31 24.32
N ARG A 242 -1.67 -10.13 23.12
CA ARG A 242 -2.27 -10.48 21.82
C ARG A 242 -1.99 -11.93 21.47
N THR A 243 -2.93 -12.55 20.78
CA THR A 243 -2.79 -13.86 20.15
C THR A 243 -2.61 -13.63 18.65
N ALA A 244 -1.60 -14.26 18.04
CA ALA A 244 -1.24 -14.07 16.64
C ALA A 244 -0.75 -15.39 16.05
N SER A 245 -1.04 -15.64 14.79
CA SER A 245 -0.64 -16.86 14.08
C SER A 245 0.86 -16.84 13.77
N GLN A 246 1.41 -15.66 13.46
CA GLN A 246 2.82 -15.45 13.11
C GLN A 246 3.40 -14.22 13.82
N ALA A 247 4.73 -14.14 13.90
CA ALA A 247 5.45 -12.93 14.29
C ALA A 247 6.13 -12.32 13.06
N VAL A 248 5.67 -11.15 12.62
CA VAL A 248 6.17 -10.46 11.42
C VAL A 248 6.94 -9.20 11.83
N ALA A 249 8.12 -9.04 11.25
CA ALA A 249 8.87 -7.79 11.24
C ALA A 249 8.50 -6.99 9.97
N LEU A 250 7.91 -5.81 10.13
CA LEU A 250 7.37 -5.00 9.05
C LEU A 250 8.18 -3.71 8.87
N VAL A 251 8.68 -3.48 7.64
CA VAL A 251 9.20 -2.18 7.19
C VAL A 251 8.17 -1.57 6.25
N LEU A 252 7.36 -0.65 6.75
CA LEU A 252 6.24 -0.07 6.03
C LEU A 252 6.68 1.27 5.39
N PRO A 253 6.87 1.34 4.05
CA PRO A 253 7.15 2.60 3.38
C PRO A 253 5.92 3.50 3.45
N THR A 254 6.09 4.82 3.59
CA THR A 254 4.97 5.79 3.58
C THR A 254 4.66 6.31 2.18
N SER A 255 5.49 5.97 1.19
CA SER A 255 5.41 6.49 -0.18
C SER A 255 6.04 5.54 -1.20
N LEU A 256 5.67 5.67 -2.47
CA LEU A 256 6.34 4.97 -3.58
C LEU A 256 7.87 5.24 -3.56
N CYS A 257 8.27 6.47 -3.24
CA CYS A 257 9.67 6.92 -3.12
C CYS A 257 10.51 6.14 -2.09
N SER A 258 9.88 5.57 -1.06
CA SER A 258 10.54 4.73 -0.05
C SER A 258 10.32 3.22 -0.29
N GLY A 259 9.41 2.84 -1.18
CA GLY A 259 8.96 1.45 -1.37
C GLY A 259 10.05 0.44 -1.70
N GLN A 260 10.84 0.68 -2.75
CA GLN A 260 11.91 -0.26 -3.13
C GLN A 260 13.02 -0.35 -2.08
N ILE A 261 13.28 0.75 -1.36
CA ILE A 261 14.28 0.76 -0.29
C ILE A 261 13.76 -0.03 0.91
N ALA A 262 12.49 0.12 1.28
CA ALA A 262 11.85 -0.71 2.30
C ALA A 262 11.95 -2.20 1.96
N VAL A 263 11.72 -2.59 0.70
CA VAL A 263 11.91 -3.98 0.22
C VAL A 263 13.35 -4.45 0.47
N ARG A 264 14.35 -3.66 0.05
CA ARG A 264 15.77 -4.02 0.23
C ARG A 264 16.16 -4.14 1.70
N ILE A 265 15.68 -3.22 2.53
CA ILE A 265 15.90 -3.24 3.96
C ILE A 265 15.27 -4.49 4.58
N ALA A 266 14.02 -4.81 4.25
CA ALA A 266 13.33 -6.00 4.73
C ALA A 266 14.06 -7.29 4.33
N ASP A 267 14.47 -7.40 3.06
CA ASP A 267 15.21 -8.58 2.59
C ASP A 267 16.57 -8.72 3.28
N ARG A 268 17.28 -7.61 3.47
CA ARG A 268 18.57 -7.58 4.19
C ARG A 268 18.37 -7.94 5.67
N ALA A 269 17.35 -7.41 6.31
CA ALA A 269 17.00 -7.68 7.70
C ALA A 269 16.69 -9.16 7.95
N GLY A 270 15.95 -9.80 7.04
CA GLY A 270 15.69 -11.23 7.08
C GLY A 270 16.96 -12.07 6.87
N ARG A 271 17.76 -11.76 5.83
CA ARG A 271 19.01 -12.50 5.53
C ARG A 271 20.07 -12.38 6.62
N GLU A 272 20.24 -11.18 7.19
CA GLU A 272 21.20 -10.91 8.26
C GLU A 272 20.61 -11.17 9.67
N ASN A 273 19.35 -11.59 9.74
CA ASN A 273 18.64 -11.93 10.97
C ASN A 273 18.69 -10.82 12.04
N TRP A 274 18.38 -9.58 11.66
CA TRP A 274 18.39 -8.44 12.59
C TRP A 274 17.43 -8.62 13.77
N HIS A 275 16.39 -9.44 13.60
CA HIS A 275 15.43 -9.79 14.63
C HIS A 275 15.83 -10.99 15.50
N GLY A 276 17.06 -11.52 15.37
CA GLY A 276 17.59 -12.58 16.24
C GLY A 276 16.76 -13.87 16.27
N GLY A 277 16.09 -14.22 15.17
CA GLY A 277 15.23 -15.40 15.04
C GLY A 277 13.87 -15.28 15.71
N ARG A 278 13.46 -14.07 16.13
CA ARG A 278 12.16 -13.85 16.79
C ARG A 278 10.99 -13.57 15.85
N ALA A 279 11.25 -13.07 14.65
CA ALA A 279 10.24 -12.97 13.61
C ALA A 279 10.29 -14.22 12.71
N ASP A 280 9.13 -14.67 12.28
CA ASP A 280 8.94 -15.72 11.30
C ASP A 280 9.20 -15.22 9.87
N ARG A 281 8.87 -13.95 9.61
CA ARG A 281 9.09 -13.27 8.32
C ARG A 281 9.48 -11.81 8.54
N THR A 282 10.31 -11.29 7.63
CA THR A 282 10.52 -9.85 7.50
C THR A 282 9.95 -9.41 6.16
N VAL A 283 9.05 -8.42 6.17
CA VAL A 283 8.32 -7.99 4.98
C VAL A 283 8.32 -6.47 4.88
N ALA A 284 8.18 -5.98 3.65
CA ALA A 284 7.83 -4.59 3.40
C ALA A 284 6.55 -4.54 2.56
N LEU A 285 5.86 -3.40 2.52
CA LEU A 285 4.63 -3.25 1.75
C LEU A 285 4.74 -2.07 0.78
N PRO A 286 5.50 -2.22 -0.32
CA PRO A 286 5.62 -1.17 -1.33
C PRO A 286 4.26 -0.90 -1.97
N HIS A 287 3.98 0.37 -2.24
CA HIS A 287 2.73 0.83 -2.83
C HIS A 287 2.94 2.10 -3.66
N THR A 288 1.93 2.49 -4.43
CA THR A 288 1.96 3.69 -5.29
C THR A 288 1.56 4.99 -4.59
N GLU A 289 0.96 4.88 -3.41
CA GLU A 289 0.35 6.02 -2.69
C GLU A 289 1.35 6.87 -1.89
N GLY A 290 0.85 7.95 -1.27
CA GLY A 290 1.58 8.78 -0.30
C GLY A 290 2.22 10.04 -0.89
N CYS A 291 2.52 10.05 -2.19
CA CYS A 291 3.03 11.22 -2.90
C CYS A 291 2.00 11.76 -3.91
N GLY A 292 1.59 13.01 -3.73
CA GLY A 292 1.00 13.83 -4.79
C GLY A 292 -0.44 13.53 -5.22
N SER A 293 -1.11 12.49 -4.70
CA SER A 293 -2.38 12.05 -5.27
C SER A 293 -3.43 11.54 -4.26
N SER A 294 -3.12 11.46 -2.96
CA SER A 294 -4.10 11.04 -1.93
C SER A 294 -4.63 12.30 -1.22
N SER A 295 -5.93 12.56 -1.32
CA SER A 295 -6.62 13.62 -0.57
C SER A 295 -8.10 13.24 -0.40
N GLY A 296 -8.73 13.67 0.70
CA GLY A 296 -10.11 13.29 1.00
C GLY A 296 -10.25 11.80 1.33
N ASP A 297 -11.36 11.18 0.95
CA ASP A 297 -11.71 9.79 1.31
C ASP A 297 -10.60 8.77 0.96
N SER A 298 -9.89 8.99 -0.14
CA SER A 298 -8.74 8.19 -0.56
C SER A 298 -7.59 8.16 0.46
N GLU A 299 -7.29 9.31 1.06
CA GLU A 299 -6.27 9.44 2.10
C GLU A 299 -6.72 8.74 3.38
N GLU A 300 -8.02 8.78 3.71
CA GLU A 300 -8.58 8.08 4.87
C GLU A 300 -8.47 6.56 4.73
N ILE A 301 -8.84 6.00 3.57
CA ILE A 301 -8.71 4.56 3.31
C ILE A 301 -7.23 4.13 3.37
N PHE A 302 -6.34 4.90 2.72
CA PHE A 302 -4.90 4.66 2.72
C PHE A 302 -4.34 4.65 4.15
N THR A 303 -4.57 5.72 4.91
CA THR A 303 -4.02 5.88 6.26
C THR A 303 -4.58 4.86 7.24
N ARG A 304 -5.89 4.59 7.21
CA ARG A 304 -6.54 3.54 8.01
C ARG A 304 -5.93 2.17 7.71
N THR A 305 -5.80 1.82 6.44
CA THR A 305 -5.26 0.52 6.02
C THR A 305 -3.80 0.38 6.44
N MET A 306 -2.99 1.44 6.30
CA MET A 306 -1.61 1.48 6.79
C MET A 306 -1.51 1.26 8.31
N ILE A 307 -2.28 2.02 9.10
CA ILE A 307 -2.31 1.90 10.56
C ILE A 307 -2.76 0.50 11.00
N ASN A 308 -3.73 -0.09 10.29
CA ASN A 308 -4.19 -1.42 10.62
C ASN A 308 -3.19 -2.52 10.28
N HIS A 309 -2.34 -2.35 9.26
CA HIS A 309 -1.20 -3.24 9.02
C HIS A 309 -0.12 -3.08 10.11
N LEU A 310 0.17 -1.85 10.56
CA LEU A 310 1.07 -1.62 11.70
C LEU A 310 0.58 -2.31 12.98
N ARG A 311 -0.74 -2.39 13.16
CA ARG A 311 -1.39 -2.99 14.35
C ARG A 311 -1.92 -4.40 14.15
N HIS A 312 -1.63 -5.00 13.01
CA HIS A 312 -2.11 -6.33 12.68
C HIS A 312 -1.69 -7.32 13.76
N PRO A 313 -2.51 -8.32 14.15
CA PRO A 313 -2.13 -9.31 15.18
C PRO A 313 -0.74 -9.92 14.96
N ASN A 314 -0.43 -10.29 13.71
CA ASN A 314 0.88 -10.80 13.30
C ASN A 314 2.04 -9.79 13.32
N THR A 315 1.80 -8.48 13.42
CA THR A 315 2.89 -7.48 13.42
C THR A 315 3.53 -7.44 14.82
N GLY A 316 4.69 -8.06 14.95
CA GLY A 316 5.47 -8.05 16.20
C GLY A 316 6.38 -6.82 16.32
N TRP A 317 6.94 -6.38 15.20
CA TRP A 317 7.78 -5.19 15.12
C TRP A 317 7.42 -4.43 13.84
N ALA A 318 7.13 -3.13 13.96
CA ALA A 318 6.79 -2.30 12.81
C ALA A 318 7.64 -1.05 12.79
N LEU A 319 8.17 -0.69 11.61
CA LEU A 319 8.87 0.56 11.38
C LEU A 319 8.28 1.26 10.16
N LEU A 320 8.00 2.55 10.30
CA LEU A 320 7.67 3.42 9.18
C LEU A 320 8.94 3.99 8.55
N LEU A 321 9.06 3.82 7.23
CA LEU A 321 10.15 4.37 6.44
C LEU A 321 9.58 5.47 5.54
N GLU A 322 9.94 6.71 5.83
CA GLU A 322 9.63 7.82 4.93
C GLU A 322 10.77 8.09 3.96
N HIS A 323 10.42 8.70 2.83
CA HIS A 323 11.40 9.33 1.99
C HIS A 323 11.73 10.73 2.52
N GLY A 324 10.72 11.56 2.78
CA GLY A 324 10.79 12.83 3.51
C GLY A 324 10.14 14.05 2.81
N CYS A 325 9.66 13.90 1.57
CA CYS A 325 9.02 14.99 0.81
C CYS A 325 7.55 14.76 0.43
N GLU A 326 7.06 13.55 0.67
CA GLU A 326 5.66 13.15 0.56
C GLU A 326 4.72 13.94 1.49
N LYS A 327 3.41 13.82 1.24
CA LYS A 327 2.38 14.41 2.11
C LYS A 327 2.26 13.62 3.41
N THR A 328 2.32 12.29 3.32
CA THR A 328 2.09 11.33 4.41
C THR A 328 3.40 10.98 5.14
N HIS A 329 4.18 11.99 5.53
CA HIS A 329 5.44 11.80 6.25
C HIS A 329 5.24 11.22 7.66
N ASN A 330 6.32 10.76 8.32
CA ASN A 330 6.29 10.13 9.65
C ASN A 330 5.54 10.98 10.69
N ALA A 331 5.75 12.30 10.72
CA ALA A 331 5.04 13.17 11.66
C ALA A 331 3.52 13.21 11.43
N HIS A 332 3.06 13.03 10.19
CA HIS A 332 1.64 12.95 9.87
C HIS A 332 1.06 11.62 10.39
N PHE A 333 1.74 10.50 10.13
CA PHE A 333 1.33 9.21 10.69
C PHE A 333 1.33 9.17 12.22
N ARG A 334 2.24 9.89 12.89
CA ARG A 334 2.23 10.00 14.36
C ARG A 334 0.92 10.61 14.86
N VAL A 335 0.46 11.70 14.26
CA VAL A 335 -0.81 12.36 14.62
C VAL A 335 -1.98 11.41 14.37
N LEU A 336 -2.04 10.78 13.19
CA LEU A 336 -3.14 9.86 12.86
C LEU A 336 -3.17 8.62 13.76
N MET A 337 -2.00 8.12 14.17
CA MET A 337 -1.89 7.05 15.14
C MET A 337 -2.45 7.47 16.50
N GLU A 338 -2.08 8.65 17.02
CA GLU A 338 -2.62 9.19 18.28
C GLU A 338 -4.15 9.33 18.22
N GLU A 339 -4.67 9.87 17.13
CA GLU A 339 -6.11 10.03 16.88
C GLU A 339 -6.84 8.68 16.82
N ALA A 340 -6.20 7.65 16.26
CA ALA A 340 -6.69 6.28 16.22
C ALA A 340 -6.47 5.51 17.54
N GLY A 341 -5.98 6.16 18.61
CA GLY A 341 -5.73 5.53 19.90
C GLY A 341 -4.55 4.54 19.89
N VAL A 342 -3.58 4.77 19.00
CA VAL A 342 -2.40 3.96 18.79
C VAL A 342 -1.19 4.72 19.31
N ASP A 343 -0.45 4.14 20.24
CA ASP A 343 0.77 4.76 20.76
C ASP A 343 1.84 4.88 19.65
N PRO A 344 2.26 6.09 19.24
CA PRO A 344 3.30 6.25 18.25
C PRO A 344 4.65 5.67 18.68
N ALA A 345 4.90 5.52 19.98
CA ALA A 345 6.12 4.88 20.46
C ALA A 345 6.12 3.36 20.21
N SER A 346 5.00 2.76 19.80
CA SER A 346 4.92 1.33 19.48
C SER A 346 5.49 0.97 18.11
N VAL A 347 5.95 1.95 17.32
CA VAL A 347 6.56 1.75 16.00
C VAL A 347 7.86 2.52 15.86
N GLY A 348 8.76 2.01 15.01
CA GLY A 348 9.99 2.69 14.63
C GLY A 348 9.78 3.73 13.54
N TYR A 349 10.72 4.66 13.40
CA TYR A 349 10.70 5.69 12.36
C TYR A 349 12.10 5.90 11.77
N ALA A 350 12.18 5.87 10.44
CA ALA A 350 13.36 6.25 9.68
C ALA A 350 12.97 7.14 8.50
N SER A 351 13.91 7.96 8.04
CA SER A 351 13.74 8.93 6.96
C SER A 351 14.97 8.93 6.07
N ILE A 352 14.80 8.59 4.80
CA ILE A 352 15.93 8.59 3.86
C ILE A 352 16.55 9.98 3.75
N GLN A 353 15.72 11.01 3.65
CA GLN A 353 16.17 12.38 3.52
C GLN A 353 16.69 13.01 4.82
N ALA A 354 16.08 12.72 5.96
CA ALA A 354 16.51 13.33 7.23
C ALA A 354 17.69 12.59 7.89
N ASP A 355 17.82 11.28 7.66
CA ASP A 355 18.84 10.46 8.33
C ASP A 355 20.16 10.33 7.55
N GLY A 356 20.32 11.03 6.41
CA GLY A 356 21.59 11.06 5.68
C GLY A 356 21.69 10.06 4.53
N GLY A 357 20.58 9.80 3.84
CA GLY A 357 20.55 9.00 2.63
C GLY A 357 20.22 7.53 2.89
N ILE A 358 20.26 6.74 1.81
CA ILE A 358 19.81 5.34 1.81
C ILE A 358 20.63 4.50 2.80
N THR A 359 21.95 4.64 2.79
CA THR A 359 22.88 3.89 3.63
C THR A 359 22.63 4.17 5.12
N ALA A 360 22.59 5.43 5.51
CA ALA A 360 22.44 5.83 6.91
C ALA A 360 21.04 5.48 7.45
N ALA A 361 19.98 5.67 6.66
CA ALA A 361 18.63 5.23 7.01
C ALA A 361 18.57 3.70 7.20
N THR A 362 19.24 2.93 6.34
CA THR A 362 19.30 1.46 6.46
C THR A 362 19.96 1.02 7.77
N GLU A 363 21.10 1.61 8.14
CA GLU A 363 21.79 1.27 9.38
C GLU A 363 20.99 1.72 10.63
N LYS A 364 20.25 2.84 10.55
CA LYS A 364 19.30 3.24 11.61
C LYS A 364 18.18 2.21 11.78
N VAL A 365 17.57 1.73 10.70
CA VAL A 365 16.53 0.69 10.76
C VAL A 365 17.07 -0.60 11.36
N LYS A 366 18.28 -1.00 10.97
CA LYS A 366 18.98 -2.16 11.56
C LYS A 366 19.14 -2.01 13.07
N GLN A 367 19.70 -0.89 13.51
CA GLN A 367 19.92 -0.65 14.92
C GLN A 367 18.61 -0.68 15.70
N TRP A 368 17.55 -0.07 15.15
CA TRP A 368 16.21 -0.11 15.75
C TRP A 368 15.70 -1.55 15.94
N PHE A 369 15.77 -2.41 14.91
CA PHE A 369 15.34 -3.80 15.06
C PHE A 369 16.14 -4.55 16.15
N VAL A 370 17.46 -4.37 16.17
CA VAL A 370 18.34 -5.01 17.17
C VAL A 370 17.95 -4.58 18.59
N ASP A 371 17.71 -3.28 18.80
CA ASP A 371 17.34 -2.74 20.11
C ASP A 371 15.96 -3.23 20.55
N GLN A 372 14.97 -3.20 19.65
CA GLN A 372 13.61 -3.71 19.95
C GLN A 372 13.58 -5.20 20.27
N VAL A 373 14.44 -5.99 19.63
CA VAL A 373 14.58 -7.42 19.93
C VAL A 373 15.25 -7.64 21.29
N ALA A 374 16.19 -6.80 21.68
CA ALA A 374 16.81 -6.85 23.00
C ALA A 374 15.82 -6.49 24.12
N GLU A 375 14.93 -5.53 23.87
CA GLU A 375 13.94 -5.04 24.85
C GLU A 375 12.68 -5.92 24.93
N SER A 376 12.30 -6.58 23.84
CA SER A 376 11.11 -7.44 23.80
C SER A 376 11.31 -8.77 24.53
N GLY A 377 10.21 -9.39 24.98
CA GLY A 377 10.19 -10.78 25.40
C GLY A 377 10.25 -11.75 24.20
N ALA A 378 10.82 -12.94 24.38
CA ALA A 378 10.78 -13.95 23.32
C ALA A 378 9.33 -14.39 23.04
N PRO A 379 8.89 -14.46 21.77
CA PRO A 379 7.55 -14.93 21.43
C PRO A 379 7.35 -16.35 21.95
N ARG A 380 6.24 -16.59 22.67
CA ARG A 380 5.92 -17.92 23.19
C ARG A 380 4.83 -18.55 22.33
N ARG A 381 5.14 -19.73 21.80
CA ARG A 381 4.19 -20.55 21.04
C ARG A 381 3.42 -21.48 21.98
N ARG A 382 2.12 -21.56 21.81
CA ARG A 382 1.21 -22.36 22.64
C ARG A 382 0.02 -22.85 21.82
N THR A 383 -0.64 -23.87 22.36
CA THR A 383 -1.95 -24.28 21.87
C THR A 383 -2.99 -23.20 22.17
N ALA A 384 -3.80 -22.85 21.18
CA ALA A 384 -4.95 -21.97 21.33
C ALA A 384 -6.06 -22.38 20.36
N ASP A 385 -7.30 -22.11 20.74
CA ASP A 385 -8.44 -22.27 19.85
C ASP A 385 -8.45 -21.15 18.79
N TRP A 386 -9.40 -21.21 17.87
CA TRP A 386 -9.59 -20.23 16.80
C TRP A 386 -10.15 -18.89 17.29
N GLN A 387 -10.37 -18.74 18.61
CA GLN A 387 -10.87 -17.50 19.19
C GLN A 387 -9.89 -16.35 18.94
N GLY A 388 -10.39 -15.32 18.26
CA GLY A 388 -9.60 -14.15 17.85
C GLY A 388 -8.88 -14.30 16.51
N VAL A 389 -8.97 -15.47 15.87
CA VAL A 389 -8.48 -15.67 14.49
C VAL A 389 -9.44 -15.05 13.51
N VAL A 390 -8.92 -14.32 12.54
CA VAL A 390 -9.70 -13.73 11.44
C VAL A 390 -9.32 -14.41 10.12
N LEU A 391 -10.30 -15.06 9.50
CA LEU A 391 -10.20 -15.65 8.16
C LEU A 391 -10.78 -14.68 7.12
N GLY A 392 -9.97 -14.30 6.13
CA GLY A 392 -10.47 -13.61 4.94
C GLY A 392 -10.91 -14.60 3.86
N LEU A 393 -11.96 -14.27 3.10
CA LEU A 393 -12.37 -15.01 1.90
C LEU A 393 -12.34 -14.09 0.68
N CYS A 394 -11.89 -14.61 -0.46
CA CYS A 394 -11.81 -13.86 -1.70
C CYS A 394 -12.21 -14.74 -2.91
N GLY A 395 -13.45 -14.58 -3.38
CA GLY A 395 -13.90 -15.05 -4.69
C GLY A 395 -13.57 -14.08 -5.83
N ILE A 396 -13.20 -12.83 -5.53
CA ILE A 396 -12.91 -11.83 -6.58
C ILE A 396 -11.79 -12.31 -7.51
N GLY A 397 -12.02 -12.18 -8.82
CA GLY A 397 -11.16 -12.67 -9.90
C GLY A 397 -11.49 -14.09 -10.36
N THR A 398 -12.56 -14.72 -9.86
CA THR A 398 -13.12 -15.93 -10.48
C THR A 398 -14.06 -15.56 -11.64
N ASP A 399 -13.82 -16.10 -12.83
CA ASP A 399 -14.73 -15.89 -13.99
C ASP A 399 -16.08 -16.60 -13.81
N ALA A 400 -16.06 -17.78 -13.21
CA ALA A 400 -17.24 -18.57 -12.86
C ALA A 400 -17.00 -19.26 -11.51
N LEU A 401 -17.91 -19.04 -10.57
CA LEU A 401 -17.84 -19.68 -9.25
C LEU A 401 -18.25 -21.14 -9.37
N ASP A 402 -17.34 -22.05 -9.01
CA ASP A 402 -17.67 -23.47 -8.84
C ASP A 402 -18.45 -23.68 -7.53
N GLU A 403 -19.62 -24.28 -7.64
CA GLU A 403 -20.51 -24.49 -6.49
C GLU A 403 -19.94 -25.51 -5.49
N GLY A 404 -19.09 -26.44 -5.92
CA GLY A 404 -18.36 -27.34 -5.03
C GLY A 404 -17.32 -26.61 -4.19
N LEU A 405 -16.56 -25.69 -4.81
CA LEU A 405 -15.66 -24.77 -4.09
C LEU A 405 -16.44 -23.91 -3.08
N ALA A 406 -17.55 -23.30 -3.52
CA ALA A 406 -18.36 -22.45 -2.66
C ALA A 406 -18.88 -23.21 -1.43
N ARG A 407 -19.37 -24.44 -1.61
CA ARG A 407 -19.78 -25.32 -0.51
C ARG A 407 -18.64 -25.69 0.42
N THR A 408 -17.47 -25.99 -0.13
CA THR A 408 -16.26 -26.33 0.64
C THR A 408 -15.84 -25.15 1.54
N VAL A 409 -15.82 -23.94 0.99
CA VAL A 409 -15.50 -22.71 1.74
C VAL A 409 -16.60 -22.36 2.75
N THR A 410 -17.88 -22.63 2.41
CA THR A 410 -19.01 -22.47 3.33
C THR A 410 -18.86 -23.38 4.55
N GLU A 411 -18.50 -24.65 4.35
CA GLU A 411 -18.26 -25.59 5.45
C GLU A 411 -17.10 -25.13 6.35
N LEU A 412 -15.97 -24.69 5.77
CA LEU A 412 -14.88 -24.09 6.53
C LEU A 412 -15.37 -22.88 7.35
N THR A 413 -16.13 -21.99 6.72
CA THR A 413 -16.67 -20.76 7.34
C THR A 413 -17.50 -21.09 8.56
N VAL A 414 -18.43 -22.04 8.44
CA VAL A 414 -19.27 -22.50 9.55
C VAL A 414 -18.41 -23.02 10.70
N ARG A 415 -17.39 -23.85 10.41
CA ARG A 415 -16.52 -24.43 11.43
C ARG A 415 -15.63 -23.38 12.12
N VAL A 416 -15.13 -22.37 11.39
CA VAL A 416 -14.39 -21.24 11.97
C VAL A 416 -15.26 -20.44 12.93
N LEU A 417 -16.49 -20.10 12.53
CA LEU A 417 -17.44 -19.37 13.36
C LEU A 417 -17.85 -20.18 14.61
N ALA A 418 -18.11 -21.49 14.45
CA ALA A 418 -18.38 -22.41 15.57
C ALA A 418 -17.22 -22.49 16.58
N SER A 419 -15.99 -22.25 16.10
CA SER A 419 -14.77 -22.23 16.92
C SER A 419 -14.47 -20.86 17.55
N GLY A 420 -15.36 -19.88 17.39
CA GLY A 420 -15.22 -18.52 17.92
C GLY A 420 -14.29 -17.61 17.11
N GLY A 421 -13.88 -18.04 15.91
CA GLY A 421 -13.16 -17.21 14.95
C GLY A 421 -14.07 -16.22 14.23
N SER A 422 -13.48 -15.30 13.48
CA SER A 422 -14.19 -14.36 12.62
C SER A 422 -13.93 -14.67 11.16
N VAL A 423 -14.91 -14.36 10.31
CA VAL A 423 -14.81 -14.51 8.86
C VAL A 423 -15.19 -13.19 8.21
N VAL A 424 -14.40 -12.77 7.22
CA VAL A 424 -14.63 -11.52 6.49
C VAL A 424 -14.42 -11.70 4.99
N LEU A 425 -15.29 -11.08 4.21
CA LEU A 425 -15.22 -11.03 2.76
C LEU A 425 -15.71 -9.68 2.26
N SER A 426 -15.44 -9.36 0.99
CA SER A 426 -15.98 -8.17 0.34
C SER A 426 -17.51 -8.27 0.21
N SER A 427 -18.22 -7.15 0.36
CA SER A 427 -19.65 -7.04 0.04
C SER A 427 -19.97 -7.25 -1.44
N GLU A 428 -18.94 -7.22 -2.29
CA GLU A 428 -19.01 -7.46 -3.73
C GLU A 428 -18.47 -8.85 -4.12
N ASP A 429 -18.19 -9.71 -3.15
CA ASP A 429 -17.57 -11.01 -3.41
C ASP A 429 -18.54 -11.98 -4.13
N PRO A 430 -18.11 -12.64 -5.23
CA PRO A 430 -18.93 -13.62 -5.93
C PRO A 430 -19.47 -14.76 -5.05
N LEU A 431 -18.81 -15.11 -3.95
CA LEU A 431 -19.30 -16.10 -2.99
C LEU A 431 -20.72 -15.82 -2.52
N LEU A 432 -21.10 -14.55 -2.38
CA LEU A 432 -22.43 -14.14 -1.95
C LEU A 432 -23.55 -14.56 -2.93
N SER A 433 -23.20 -14.92 -4.15
CA SER A 433 -24.14 -15.41 -5.17
C SER A 433 -24.35 -16.93 -5.16
N SER A 434 -23.53 -17.69 -4.41
CA SER A 434 -23.74 -19.13 -4.24
C SER A 434 -24.89 -19.39 -3.27
N ASP A 435 -25.77 -20.34 -3.62
CA ASP A 435 -26.86 -20.77 -2.74
C ASP A 435 -26.35 -21.26 -1.37
N ALA A 436 -25.19 -21.92 -1.34
CA ALA A 436 -24.60 -22.44 -0.12
C ALA A 436 -24.16 -21.34 0.84
N PHE A 437 -23.42 -20.35 0.33
CA PHE A 437 -22.89 -19.27 1.16
C PHE A 437 -23.97 -18.23 1.49
N ALA A 438 -24.86 -17.94 0.55
CA ALA A 438 -26.00 -17.04 0.76
C ALA A 438 -26.92 -17.50 1.90
N ALA A 439 -26.97 -18.81 2.20
CA ALA A 439 -27.71 -19.32 3.36
C ALA A 439 -27.13 -18.87 4.72
N LEU A 440 -25.86 -18.46 4.79
CA LEU A 440 -25.23 -17.92 5.99
C LEU A 440 -25.46 -16.42 6.18
N VAL A 441 -25.79 -15.71 5.10
CA VAL A 441 -25.89 -14.25 5.07
C VAL A 441 -27.36 -13.84 4.97
N PRO A 442 -27.87 -12.97 5.85
CA PRO A 442 -29.23 -12.47 5.74
C PRO A 442 -29.48 -11.82 4.37
N ALA A 443 -30.66 -12.06 3.80
CA ALA A 443 -31.03 -11.44 2.53
C ALA A 443 -30.98 -9.91 2.64
N GLY A 444 -30.23 -9.27 1.73
CA GLY A 444 -30.04 -7.82 1.73
C GLY A 444 -29.08 -7.29 2.81
N ALA A 445 -28.24 -8.15 3.40
CA ALA A 445 -27.19 -7.72 4.33
C ALA A 445 -26.30 -6.65 3.69
N ALA A 446 -26.00 -5.60 4.46
CA ALA A 446 -25.06 -4.56 4.09
C ALA A 446 -23.67 -4.85 4.66
N ALA A 447 -22.67 -4.10 4.20
CA ALA A 447 -21.35 -4.09 4.83
C ALA A 447 -21.44 -3.73 6.31
N THR A 448 -20.65 -4.42 7.11
CA THR A 448 -20.47 -4.19 8.56
C THR A 448 -19.15 -3.46 8.86
N LEU A 449 -18.26 -3.39 7.88
CA LEU A 449 -16.94 -2.75 7.97
C LEU A 449 -16.71 -1.86 6.74
N GLY A 450 -16.08 -0.71 6.94
CA GLY A 450 -15.42 0.03 5.87
C GLY A 450 -14.22 -0.75 5.31
N HIS A 451 -13.72 -0.35 4.14
CA HIS A 451 -12.61 -1.02 3.46
C HIS A 451 -11.33 -0.99 4.31
N GLY A 452 -10.79 -2.15 4.68
CA GLY A 452 -9.63 -2.22 5.57
C GLY A 452 -9.90 -1.75 7.00
N GLN A 453 -11.18 -1.62 7.41
CA GLN A 453 -11.54 -1.40 8.81
C GLN A 453 -11.31 -2.68 9.62
N ARG A 454 -10.63 -2.53 10.75
CA ARG A 454 -10.32 -3.63 11.67
C ARG A 454 -11.58 -4.24 12.29
N ILE A 455 -11.58 -5.56 12.45
CA ILE A 455 -12.58 -6.29 13.24
C ILE A 455 -12.31 -6.12 14.73
N GLU A 456 -13.32 -5.67 15.47
CA GLU A 456 -13.27 -5.56 16.95
C GLU A 456 -14.19 -6.56 17.65
N THR A 457 -15.28 -6.96 17.00
CA THR A 457 -16.25 -7.94 17.52
C THR A 457 -16.20 -9.19 16.68
N ALA A 458 -16.09 -10.37 17.29
CA ALA A 458 -15.96 -11.61 16.54
C ALA A 458 -17.28 -12.01 15.83
N GLY A 459 -17.18 -12.51 14.60
CA GLY A 459 -18.31 -13.02 13.84
C GLY A 459 -18.12 -13.00 12.33
N LEU A 460 -19.22 -13.04 11.57
CA LEU A 460 -19.23 -12.92 10.12
C LEU A 460 -19.39 -11.45 9.72
N HIS A 461 -18.48 -10.94 8.90
CA HIS A 461 -18.45 -9.55 8.48
C HIS A 461 -18.42 -9.41 6.96
N LEU A 462 -19.05 -8.35 6.47
CA LEU A 462 -18.89 -7.87 5.10
C LEU A 462 -18.09 -6.57 5.15
N MET A 463 -16.97 -6.53 4.43
CA MET A 463 -16.16 -5.32 4.21
C MET A 463 -16.65 -4.62 2.95
N ASN A 464 -16.75 -3.29 2.96
CA ASN A 464 -17.06 -2.53 1.75
C ASN A 464 -16.12 -2.93 0.60
N GLY A 465 -16.72 -3.38 -0.50
CA GLY A 465 -16.03 -3.62 -1.76
C GLY A 465 -15.54 -2.31 -2.34
N ALA A 466 -14.41 -2.37 -3.04
CA ALA A 466 -13.80 -1.20 -3.65
C ALA A 466 -13.54 -1.40 -5.15
N GLY A 467 -14.17 -2.41 -5.75
CA GLY A 467 -14.01 -2.80 -7.15
C GLY A 467 -13.70 -4.29 -7.32
N SER A 468 -13.43 -4.66 -8.57
CA SER A 468 -13.16 -6.05 -8.98
C SER A 468 -11.66 -6.44 -8.98
N ASP A 469 -10.78 -5.55 -8.53
CA ASP A 469 -9.35 -5.84 -8.41
C ASP A 469 -9.09 -6.73 -7.18
N ARG A 470 -8.57 -7.93 -7.42
CA ARG A 470 -8.25 -8.88 -6.36
C ARG A 470 -7.26 -8.30 -5.37
N LEU A 471 -6.18 -7.67 -5.84
CA LEU A 471 -5.08 -7.27 -4.97
C LEU A 471 -5.49 -6.13 -4.03
N GLU A 472 -6.34 -5.22 -4.52
CA GLU A 472 -6.99 -4.20 -3.69
C GLU A 472 -7.84 -4.84 -2.59
N THR A 473 -8.66 -5.83 -2.95
CA THR A 473 -9.49 -6.56 -2.00
C THR A 473 -8.65 -7.30 -0.96
N LEU A 474 -7.62 -8.03 -1.39
CA LEU A 474 -6.72 -8.74 -0.48
C LEU A 474 -6.01 -7.78 0.50
N THR A 475 -5.64 -6.60 0.03
CA THR A 475 -5.03 -5.55 0.86
C THR A 475 -6.02 -5.02 1.89
N GLY A 476 -7.27 -4.76 1.49
CA GLY A 476 -8.35 -4.41 2.42
C GLY A 476 -8.60 -5.51 3.46
N LEU A 477 -8.73 -6.77 3.02
CA LEU A 477 -8.90 -7.92 3.92
C LEU A 477 -7.76 -8.04 4.93
N GLY A 478 -6.50 -7.86 4.52
CA GLY A 478 -5.36 -7.77 5.44
C GLY A 478 -5.51 -6.63 6.46
N GLY A 479 -5.99 -5.47 6.02
CA GLY A 479 -6.31 -4.34 6.89
C GLY A 479 -7.40 -4.63 7.93
N THR A 480 -8.31 -5.57 7.68
CA THR A 480 -9.31 -5.97 8.69
C THR A 480 -8.71 -6.75 9.86
N GLY A 481 -7.47 -7.22 9.72
CA GLY A 481 -6.80 -8.11 10.67
C GLY A 481 -6.80 -9.58 10.25
N ALA A 482 -7.16 -9.88 9.00
CA ALA A 482 -7.15 -11.25 8.48
C ALA A 482 -5.75 -11.87 8.55
N GLU A 483 -5.63 -12.96 9.31
CA GLU A 483 -4.35 -13.66 9.52
C GLU A 483 -4.03 -14.64 8.41
N VAL A 484 -5.04 -15.05 7.66
CA VAL A 484 -4.97 -15.88 6.46
C VAL A 484 -6.17 -15.55 5.56
N ILE A 485 -5.97 -15.62 4.25
CA ILE A 485 -7.05 -15.42 3.27
C ILE A 485 -7.18 -16.68 2.42
N VAL A 486 -8.40 -17.16 2.17
CA VAL A 486 -8.67 -18.23 1.20
C VAL A 486 -9.18 -17.61 -0.10
N ALA A 487 -8.47 -17.83 -1.20
CA ALA A 487 -8.84 -17.32 -2.53
C ALA A 487 -9.29 -18.46 -3.45
N LEU A 488 -10.43 -18.29 -4.14
CA LEU A 488 -11.12 -19.37 -4.87
C LEU A 488 -10.59 -19.66 -6.28
N THR A 489 -9.48 -19.02 -6.68
CA THR A 489 -8.80 -19.35 -7.92
C THR A 489 -7.33 -18.89 -7.83
N PRO A 490 -6.42 -19.53 -8.60
CA PRO A 490 -5.03 -19.10 -8.70
C PRO A 490 -4.91 -17.64 -9.15
N GLY A 491 -3.76 -17.04 -8.84
CA GLY A 491 -3.43 -15.65 -9.12
C GLY A 491 -2.56 -15.04 -8.02
N PRO A 492 -2.24 -13.74 -8.09
CA PRO A 492 -1.29 -13.12 -7.18
C PRO A 492 -1.82 -13.16 -5.74
N GLY A 493 -0.92 -13.51 -4.82
CA GLY A 493 -1.17 -13.41 -3.38
C GLY A 493 -0.93 -11.99 -2.84
N GLN A 494 -1.00 -11.87 -1.52
CA GLN A 494 -0.74 -10.64 -0.80
C GLN A 494 0.54 -10.78 0.03
N ARG A 495 1.38 -9.74 0.03
CA ARG A 495 2.75 -9.78 0.57
C ARG A 495 2.85 -9.97 2.10
N TYR A 496 1.88 -9.45 2.82
CA TYR A 496 1.76 -9.51 4.28
C TYR A 496 1.00 -10.76 4.74
N THR A 497 -0.29 -10.84 4.45
CA THR A 497 -1.22 -11.91 4.83
C THR A 497 -1.11 -13.09 3.87
N PRO A 498 -0.83 -14.31 4.34
CA PRO A 498 -0.76 -15.48 3.47
C PRO A 498 -2.13 -15.76 2.81
N VAL A 499 -2.09 -16.02 1.51
CA VAL A 499 -3.26 -16.33 0.69
C VAL A 499 -3.20 -17.79 0.27
N VAL A 500 -4.08 -18.62 0.83
CA VAL A 500 -4.28 -20.03 0.45
C VAL A 500 -5.15 -20.05 -0.80
N ARG A 501 -4.55 -20.38 -1.94
CA ARG A 501 -5.23 -20.44 -3.23
C ARG A 501 -5.81 -21.82 -3.43
N ILE A 502 -7.12 -21.90 -3.62
CA ILE A 502 -7.81 -23.15 -3.88
C ILE A 502 -8.38 -23.16 -5.29
N ALA A 503 -8.51 -24.34 -5.86
CA ALA A 503 -9.06 -24.53 -7.21
C ALA A 503 -9.85 -25.84 -7.27
N ALA A 504 -10.88 -25.90 -8.12
CA ALA A 504 -11.46 -27.16 -8.52
C ALA A 504 -10.54 -27.81 -9.56
N GLU A 505 -10.60 -29.14 -9.71
CA GLU A 505 -9.74 -29.87 -10.65
C GLU A 505 -9.87 -29.38 -12.10
N ALA A 506 -11.06 -28.91 -12.49
CA ALA A 506 -11.33 -28.37 -13.82
C ALA A 506 -10.95 -26.89 -14.00
N THR A 507 -10.53 -26.19 -12.94
CA THR A 507 -10.19 -24.76 -13.01
C THR A 507 -8.89 -24.56 -13.81
N PRO A 508 -8.87 -23.66 -14.82
CA PRO A 508 -7.63 -23.30 -15.51
C PRO A 508 -6.56 -22.82 -14.51
N GLY A 509 -5.35 -23.35 -14.63
CA GLY A 509 -4.25 -23.01 -13.72
C GLY A 509 -4.32 -23.68 -12.34
N ALA A 510 -5.21 -24.66 -12.11
CA ALA A 510 -5.32 -25.37 -10.83
C ALA A 510 -3.98 -25.94 -10.29
N ALA A 511 -3.00 -26.18 -11.16
CA ALA A 511 -1.65 -26.59 -10.77
C ALA A 511 -0.89 -25.53 -9.91
N ASP A 512 -1.29 -24.26 -10.00
CA ASP A 512 -0.70 -23.14 -9.25
C ASP A 512 -1.43 -22.89 -7.90
N ALA A 513 -2.48 -23.68 -7.62
CA ALA A 513 -3.19 -23.65 -6.35
C ALA A 513 -2.40 -24.33 -5.23
N ASP A 514 -2.59 -23.87 -4.00
CA ASP A 514 -2.10 -24.55 -2.79
C ASP A 514 -2.87 -25.83 -2.51
N LEU A 515 -4.16 -25.86 -2.88
CA LEU A 515 -5.03 -27.03 -2.75
C LEU A 515 -5.98 -27.14 -3.95
N VAL A 516 -5.93 -28.29 -4.62
CA VAL A 516 -6.96 -28.69 -5.59
C VAL A 516 -8.01 -29.51 -4.84
N VAL A 517 -9.25 -29.03 -4.83
CA VAL A 517 -10.35 -29.72 -4.14
C VAL A 517 -11.07 -30.68 -5.08
N GLY A 518 -11.46 -31.84 -4.53
CA GLY A 518 -12.27 -32.83 -5.23
C GLY A 518 -13.78 -32.60 -5.06
N ALA A 519 -14.58 -33.47 -5.67
CA ALA A 519 -16.05 -33.36 -5.64
C ALA A 519 -16.69 -33.68 -4.28
N ASP A 520 -15.99 -34.39 -3.38
CA ASP A 520 -16.46 -34.64 -2.01
C ASP A 520 -16.20 -33.41 -1.14
N VAL A 521 -17.24 -32.61 -0.94
CA VAL A 521 -17.20 -31.37 -0.14
C VAL A 521 -16.71 -31.60 1.27
N THR A 522 -17.06 -32.72 1.91
CA THR A 522 -16.68 -32.97 3.32
C THR A 522 -15.18 -33.23 3.41
N ALA A 523 -14.67 -34.10 2.54
CA ALA A 523 -13.24 -34.39 2.46
C ALA A 523 -12.42 -33.17 2.02
N ALA A 524 -12.96 -32.38 1.08
CA ALA A 524 -12.37 -31.13 0.64
C ALA A 524 -12.29 -30.09 1.77
N ALA A 525 -13.35 -29.95 2.57
CA ALA A 525 -13.38 -29.01 3.69
C ALA A 525 -12.41 -29.39 4.80
N GLU A 526 -12.24 -30.70 5.09
CA GLU A 526 -11.21 -31.16 6.03
C GLU A 526 -9.80 -30.90 5.50
N SER A 527 -9.56 -31.14 4.21
CA SER A 527 -8.26 -30.83 3.59
C SER A 527 -7.96 -29.34 3.64
N LEU A 528 -8.94 -28.50 3.31
CA LEU A 528 -8.80 -27.04 3.37
C LEU A 528 -8.57 -26.54 4.80
N ALA A 529 -9.30 -27.08 5.79
CA ALA A 529 -9.08 -26.76 7.20
C ALA A 529 -7.66 -27.12 7.66
N GLY A 530 -7.14 -28.27 7.22
CA GLY A 530 -5.76 -28.68 7.46
C GLY A 530 -4.74 -27.70 6.85
N GLU A 531 -4.91 -27.36 5.57
CA GLU A 531 -4.06 -26.39 4.86
C GLU A 531 -4.03 -25.02 5.55
N VAL A 532 -5.20 -24.47 5.89
CA VAL A 532 -5.31 -23.19 6.61
C VAL A 532 -4.65 -23.27 7.98
N GLY A 533 -4.86 -24.38 8.70
CA GLY A 533 -4.24 -24.62 10.01
C GLY A 533 -2.71 -24.70 9.95
N GLU A 534 -2.15 -25.39 8.96
CA GLU A 534 -0.69 -25.47 8.75
C GLU A 534 -0.09 -24.09 8.41
N VAL A 535 -0.77 -23.31 7.56
CA VAL A 535 -0.34 -21.94 7.19
C VAL A 535 -0.37 -21.00 8.37
N LEU A 536 -1.45 -20.99 9.16
CA LEU A 536 -1.56 -20.19 10.38
C LEU A 536 -0.46 -20.55 11.39
N GLN A 537 -0.06 -21.82 11.47
CA GLN A 537 1.00 -22.26 12.38
C GLN A 537 2.42 -22.03 11.84
N GLY A 538 2.56 -21.56 10.60
CA GLY A 538 3.84 -21.40 9.92
C GLY A 538 4.52 -22.74 9.61
N GLU A 539 3.75 -23.82 9.50
CA GLU A 539 4.22 -25.15 9.11
C GLU A 539 4.22 -25.30 7.58
N ARG A 540 3.42 -24.47 6.89
CA ARG A 540 3.37 -24.39 5.44
C ARG A 540 3.50 -22.94 4.96
N THR A 541 4.32 -22.75 3.93
CA THR A 541 4.42 -21.49 3.18
C THR A 541 3.55 -21.60 1.94
N VAL A 542 2.63 -20.65 1.74
CA VAL A 542 1.78 -20.59 0.56
C VAL A 542 2.62 -20.39 -0.71
N THR A 543 2.15 -20.96 -1.81
CA THR A 543 2.79 -20.99 -3.13
C THR A 543 3.08 -19.57 -3.61
N ALA A 544 2.17 -18.62 -3.40
CA ALA A 544 2.37 -17.21 -3.75
C ALA A 544 3.62 -16.59 -3.07
N HIS A 545 3.82 -16.82 -1.77
CA HIS A 545 5.01 -16.33 -1.05
C HIS A 545 6.28 -17.06 -1.46
N ARG A 546 6.18 -18.37 -1.70
CA ARG A 546 7.33 -19.19 -2.12
C ARG A 546 7.86 -18.76 -3.48
N ASP A 547 6.95 -18.47 -4.40
CA ASP A 547 7.28 -18.17 -5.80
C ASP A 547 7.46 -16.66 -6.05
N GLY A 548 7.14 -15.82 -5.06
CA GLY A 548 7.22 -14.36 -5.16
C GLY A 548 6.10 -13.73 -6.01
N ASP A 549 5.01 -14.47 -6.25
CA ASP A 549 3.80 -14.00 -6.93
C ASP A 549 2.87 -13.30 -5.94
N GLU A 550 3.32 -12.16 -5.43
CA GLU A 550 2.67 -11.40 -4.37
C GLU A 550 2.65 -9.90 -4.70
N GLY A 551 1.66 -9.19 -4.15
CA GLY A 551 1.56 -7.74 -4.26
C GLY A 551 1.04 -7.07 -3.00
N PHE A 552 0.95 -5.75 -3.07
CA PHE A 552 0.28 -4.91 -2.08
C PHE A 552 -0.22 -3.65 -2.80
N GLN A 553 -1.54 -3.42 -2.79
CA GLN A 553 -2.13 -2.32 -3.55
C GLN A 553 -3.33 -1.78 -2.79
N PHE A 554 -3.31 -0.50 -2.48
CA PHE A 554 -4.49 0.17 -1.92
C PHE A 554 -5.57 0.27 -2.97
N THR A 555 -6.82 0.29 -2.49
CA THR A 555 -7.91 0.50 -3.42
C THR A 555 -7.81 1.85 -4.10
N ARG A 556 -8.04 1.82 -5.41
CA ARG A 556 -8.14 2.99 -6.28
C ARG A 556 -9.60 3.41 -6.49
N GLY A 557 -10.51 2.77 -5.75
CA GLY A 557 -11.95 2.82 -5.93
C GLY A 557 -12.40 2.25 -7.27
N LEU A 558 -13.71 2.39 -7.52
CA LEU A 558 -14.39 1.90 -8.72
C LEU A 558 -13.75 2.36 -10.04
N LEU A 559 -13.01 3.47 -10.03
CA LEU A 559 -12.50 4.15 -11.22
C LEU A 559 -11.01 3.90 -11.48
N GLY A 560 -10.33 3.14 -10.61
CA GLY A 560 -8.93 2.72 -10.84
C GLY A 560 -7.92 3.87 -10.84
N VAL A 561 -8.30 5.05 -10.33
CA VAL A 561 -7.43 6.22 -10.23
C VAL A 561 -6.46 6.01 -9.08
N SER A 562 -5.15 6.12 -9.35
CA SER A 562 -4.15 6.16 -8.28
C SER A 562 -4.52 7.31 -7.33
N LEU A 563 -4.59 7.01 -6.03
CA LEU A 563 -4.40 8.01 -4.98
C LEU A 563 -2.93 8.46 -5.03
#